data_AF-A0A5P8AY85-F1
#
_entry.id   AF-A0A5P8AY85-F1
#
_cell.length_a   1.000
_cell.length_b   1.000
_cell.length_c   1.000
_cell.angle_alpha   90.00
_cell.angle_beta   90.00
_cell.angle_gamma   90.00
#
_symmetry.space_group_name_H-M   'P 1'
#
loop_
_entity.id
_entity.type
_entity.pdbx_description
1 polymer ?
#
loop_
_entity_poly.entity_id
_entity_poly.type
_entity_poly.pdbx_seq_one_letter_code
_entity_poly.pdbx_strand_id
1 'polypeptide(L)'
;TIIEKTKNILTNKKNMKLLSQNKIEESQNIVNKYPNFRTWLSNNSTKKKKLANAFTTIYNFLEEQRLLKSSNLSSEQLIINTLNCFSENKVNPQCNNTDYAYIDSNLHLKEVFHYLIMSLHIKNTNEEIFKNMQDILLSAKGYLNALIKSFEYEKILRPKLNYNQKQGLNFLKQALSAHNLKKVLRSNEDKIKAVLDHMYNEMTKCNGDDVNKNTFKSNVNRYFNTLNHNQLDKFKDQVISTCGFGNK
;
A
#
# COMPACT_ATOMS: atom_id res chain seq x y z
N THR A 1 1.65 22.50 -0.25
CA THR A 1 1.02 21.45 0.57
C THR A 1 -0.25 20.94 -0.12
N ILE A 2 -0.82 19.81 0.30
CA ILE A 2 -2.08 19.28 -0.28
C ILE A 2 -3.19 20.32 -0.25
N ILE A 3 -3.33 21.04 0.87
CA ILE A 3 -4.34 22.10 1.03
C ILE A 3 -4.14 23.22 0.01
N GLU A 4 -2.89 23.63 -0.27
CA GLU A 4 -2.61 24.61 -1.33
C GLU A 4 -2.92 24.05 -2.72
N LYS A 5 -2.71 22.75 -2.95
CA LYS A 5 -3.12 22.11 -4.21
C LYS A 5 -4.65 22.05 -4.33
N THR A 6 -5.37 21.70 -3.27
CA THR A 6 -6.84 21.69 -3.23
C THR A 6 -7.41 23.09 -3.45
N LYS A 7 -6.80 24.13 -2.83
CA LYS A 7 -7.12 25.53 -3.10
C LYS A 7 -6.91 25.88 -4.58
N ASN A 8 -5.76 25.51 -5.15
CA ASN A 8 -5.44 25.78 -6.55
C ASN A 8 -6.45 25.12 -7.53
N ILE A 9 -6.89 23.89 -7.24
CA ILE A 9 -7.93 23.18 -7.99
C ILE A 9 -9.25 23.97 -7.99
N LEU A 10 -9.65 24.52 -6.85
CA LEU A 10 -10.87 25.32 -6.70
C LEU A 10 -10.77 26.69 -7.38
N THR A 11 -9.59 27.29 -7.44
CA THR A 11 -9.38 28.60 -8.10
C THR A 11 -9.25 28.48 -9.62
N ASN A 12 -8.86 27.33 -10.17
CA ASN A 12 -8.69 27.16 -11.61
C ASN A 12 -9.99 26.69 -12.29
N LYS A 13 -10.67 27.62 -12.96
CA LYS A 13 -11.96 27.41 -13.66
C LYS A 13 -11.93 26.30 -14.73
N LYS A 14 -10.76 26.02 -15.31
CA LYS A 14 -10.55 24.92 -16.28
C LYS A 14 -10.51 23.55 -15.60
N ASN A 15 -9.98 23.48 -14.38
CA ASN A 15 -9.94 22.26 -13.58
C ASN A 15 -11.32 21.93 -12.98
N MET A 16 -12.08 22.96 -12.55
CA MET A 16 -13.46 22.77 -12.07
C MET A 16 -14.40 22.19 -13.13
N LYS A 17 -14.25 22.57 -14.41
CA LYS A 17 -15.04 22.01 -15.52
C LYS A 17 -14.81 20.51 -15.75
N LEU A 18 -13.70 19.95 -15.26
CA LEU A 18 -13.35 18.53 -15.42
C LEU A 18 -13.75 17.67 -14.22
N LEU A 19 -14.22 18.27 -13.12
CA LEU A 19 -14.56 17.57 -11.89
C LEU A 19 -16.07 17.41 -11.77
N SER A 20 -16.51 16.28 -11.22
CA SER A 20 -17.91 16.13 -10.81
C SER A 20 -18.23 17.10 -9.68
N GLN A 21 -19.49 17.53 -9.57
CA GLN A 21 -19.96 18.42 -8.50
C GLN A 21 -19.58 17.87 -7.11
N ASN A 22 -19.70 16.55 -6.89
CA ASN A 22 -19.31 15.90 -5.63
C ASN A 22 -17.82 16.12 -5.29
N LYS A 23 -16.92 16.08 -6.26
CA LYS A 23 -15.47 16.31 -6.02
C LYS A 23 -15.16 17.78 -5.72
N ILE A 24 -15.94 18.70 -6.29
CA ILE A 24 -15.83 20.14 -5.99
C ILE A 24 -16.27 20.39 -4.55
N GLU A 25 -17.42 19.83 -4.15
CA GLU A 25 -17.94 19.94 -2.78
C GLU A 25 -16.99 19.32 -1.75
N GLU A 26 -16.43 18.14 -2.03
CA GLU A 26 -15.39 17.51 -1.21
C GLU A 26 -14.22 18.47 -0.98
N SER A 27 -13.68 19.02 -2.08
CA SER A 27 -12.53 19.93 -2.05
C SER A 27 -12.83 21.22 -1.27
N GLN A 28 -14.02 21.80 -1.44
CA GLN A 28 -14.46 22.98 -0.70
C GLN A 28 -14.54 22.70 0.81
N ASN A 29 -15.15 21.58 1.18
CA ASN A 29 -15.29 21.18 2.58
C ASN A 29 -13.92 21.00 3.26
N ILE A 30 -12.98 20.33 2.58
CA ILE A 30 -11.60 20.14 3.08
C ILE A 30 -10.93 21.50 3.30
N VAL A 31 -10.97 22.40 2.30
CA VAL A 31 -10.30 23.71 2.37
C VAL A 31 -10.91 24.59 3.47
N ASN A 32 -12.24 24.55 3.65
CA ASN A 32 -12.94 25.37 4.64
C ASN A 32 -12.71 24.87 6.07
N LYS A 33 -12.71 23.56 6.30
CA LYS A 33 -12.59 22.97 7.64
C LYS A 33 -11.13 22.87 8.13
N TYR A 34 -10.17 22.71 7.22
CA TYR A 34 -8.76 22.50 7.59
C TYR A 34 -8.17 23.58 8.53
N PRO A 35 -8.34 24.91 8.27
CA PRO A 35 -7.78 25.94 9.14
C PRO A 35 -8.31 25.86 10.58
N ASN A 36 -9.61 25.64 10.74
CA ASN A 36 -10.25 25.51 12.06
C ASN A 36 -9.72 24.28 12.79
N PHE A 37 -9.72 23.12 12.12
CA PHE A 37 -9.19 21.87 12.70
C PHE A 37 -7.71 22.00 13.09
N ARG A 38 -6.88 22.63 12.23
CA ARG A 38 -5.45 22.86 12.51
C ARG A 38 -5.25 23.73 13.75
N THR A 39 -5.99 24.82 13.87
CA THR A 39 -5.93 25.71 15.04
C THR A 39 -6.40 24.99 16.30
N TRP A 40 -7.53 24.30 16.23
CA TRP A 40 -8.06 23.50 17.33
C TRP A 40 -7.05 22.44 17.79
N LEU A 41 -6.44 21.69 16.87
CA LEU A 41 -5.46 20.66 17.19
C LEU A 41 -4.19 21.26 17.83
N SER A 42 -3.76 22.44 17.36
CA SER A 42 -2.61 23.15 17.92
C SER A 42 -2.84 23.57 19.37
N ASN A 43 -4.08 23.94 19.71
CA ASN A 43 -4.49 24.29 21.08
C ASN A 43 -4.72 23.06 21.98
N ASN A 44 -4.82 21.86 21.40
CA ASN A 44 -5.02 20.61 22.13
C ASN A 44 -3.74 19.75 22.12
N SER A 45 -2.73 20.15 22.90
CA SER A 45 -1.39 19.51 22.93
C SER A 45 -1.43 17.99 23.13
N THR A 46 -2.26 17.49 24.04
CA THR A 46 -2.43 16.04 24.28
C THR A 46 -2.94 15.30 23.05
N LYS A 47 -3.91 15.87 22.32
CA LYS A 47 -4.46 15.26 21.10
C LYS A 47 -3.46 15.32 19.96
N LYS A 48 -2.76 16.44 19.78
CA LYS A 48 -1.65 16.57 18.83
C LYS A 48 -0.60 15.48 19.05
N LYS A 49 -0.20 15.24 20.30
CA LYS A 49 0.75 14.16 20.65
C LYS A 49 0.19 12.77 20.33
N LYS A 50 -1.09 12.50 20.59
CA LYS A 50 -1.73 11.23 20.23
C LYS A 50 -1.70 10.94 18.73
N LEU A 51 -2.05 11.92 17.88
CA LEU A 51 -1.97 11.74 16.42
C LEU A 51 -0.52 11.58 15.95
N ALA A 52 0.42 12.36 16.49
CA ALA A 52 1.83 12.23 16.16
C ALA A 52 2.35 10.81 16.47
N ASN A 53 2.04 10.29 17.66
CA ASN A 53 2.42 8.93 18.06
C ASN A 53 1.77 7.84 17.19
N ALA A 54 0.52 8.04 16.78
CA ALA A 54 -0.15 7.12 15.85
C ALA A 54 0.50 7.13 14.46
N PHE A 55 1.01 8.29 14.03
CA PHE A 55 1.70 8.45 12.75
C PHE A 55 3.14 7.95 12.74
N THR A 56 3.81 7.87 13.90
CA THR A 56 5.24 7.51 14.00
C THR A 56 5.61 6.23 13.25
N THR A 57 4.80 5.17 13.34
CA THR A 57 5.09 3.91 12.62
C THR A 57 5.08 4.12 11.10
N ILE A 58 4.13 4.90 10.59
CA ILE A 58 4.05 5.23 9.16
C ILE A 58 5.28 6.04 8.75
N TYR A 59 5.60 7.08 9.52
CA TYR A 59 6.72 7.95 9.24
C TYR A 59 8.07 7.22 9.22
N ASN A 60 8.35 6.40 10.24
CA ASN A 60 9.60 5.65 10.31
C ASN A 60 9.74 4.67 9.13
N PHE A 61 8.64 4.00 8.76
CA PHE A 61 8.64 3.12 7.60
C PHE A 61 8.96 3.87 6.30
N LEU A 62 8.32 5.03 6.08
CA LEU A 62 8.59 5.87 4.91
C LEU A 62 10.04 6.33 4.88
N GLU A 63 10.60 6.72 6.03
CA GLU A 63 11.97 7.16 6.16
C GLU A 63 12.98 6.04 5.86
N GLU A 64 12.74 4.82 6.35
CA GLU A 64 13.55 3.66 5.98
C GLU A 64 13.50 3.38 4.47
N GLN A 65 12.29 3.44 3.88
CA GLN A 65 12.15 3.27 2.43
C GLN A 65 12.86 4.37 1.63
N ARG A 66 12.86 5.61 2.14
CA ARG A 66 13.62 6.71 1.55
C ARG A 66 15.11 6.43 1.61
N LEU A 67 15.64 6.01 2.75
CA LEU A 67 17.07 5.73 2.93
C LEU A 67 17.57 4.56 2.08
N LEU A 68 16.71 3.58 1.80
CA LEU A 68 17.02 2.46 0.90
C LEU A 68 17.08 2.88 -0.58
N LYS A 69 16.54 4.06 -0.92
CA LYS A 69 16.52 4.60 -2.27
C LYS A 69 17.54 5.74 -2.35
N SER A 70 18.19 5.88 -3.50
CA SER A 70 19.10 7.01 -3.79
C SER A 70 18.35 8.32 -4.07
N SER A 71 17.21 8.56 -3.44
CA SER A 71 16.43 9.79 -3.63
C SER A 71 17.03 10.95 -2.84
N ASN A 72 17.25 12.06 -3.52
CA ASN A 72 17.68 13.32 -2.91
C ASN A 72 16.51 14.11 -2.27
N LEU A 73 15.27 13.60 -2.36
CA LEU A 73 14.09 14.25 -1.81
C LEU A 73 13.91 13.92 -0.32
N SER A 74 13.35 14.88 0.43
CA SER A 74 12.95 14.63 1.81
C SER A 74 11.71 13.72 1.87
N SER A 75 11.49 13.05 3.00
CA SER A 75 10.27 12.28 3.23
C SER A 75 9.00 13.11 3.07
N GLU A 76 9.02 14.38 3.49
CA GLU A 76 7.91 15.31 3.28
C GLU A 76 7.63 15.52 1.80
N GLN A 77 8.67 15.78 0.98
CA GLN A 77 8.50 16.00 -0.44
C GLN A 77 8.00 14.74 -1.16
N LEU A 78 8.51 13.56 -0.78
CA LEU A 78 8.04 12.29 -1.31
C LEU A 78 6.57 12.03 -0.96
N ILE A 79 6.13 12.33 0.27
CA ILE A 79 4.72 12.26 0.68
C ILE A 79 3.85 13.20 -0.18
N ILE A 80 4.28 14.46 -0.34
CA ILE A 80 3.59 15.45 -1.17
C ILE A 80 3.47 14.95 -2.62
N ASN A 81 4.55 14.41 -3.19
CA ASN A 81 4.55 13.90 -4.56
C ASN A 81 3.64 12.68 -4.70
N THR A 82 3.67 11.73 -3.76
CA THR A 82 2.74 10.59 -3.72
C THR A 82 1.28 11.04 -3.69
N LEU A 83 0.96 12.06 -2.91
CA LEU A 83 -0.39 12.63 -2.85
C LEU A 83 -0.78 13.36 -4.13
N ASN A 84 0.17 14.05 -4.76
CA ASN A 84 -0.06 14.72 -6.04
C ASN A 84 -0.35 13.72 -7.16
N CYS A 85 0.31 12.56 -7.14
CA CYS A 85 0.08 11.47 -8.07
C CYS A 85 -1.34 10.88 -7.99
N PHE A 86 -2.04 11.07 -6.87
CA PHE A 86 -3.42 10.62 -6.69
C PHE A 86 -4.45 11.57 -7.30
N SER A 87 -4.15 12.88 -7.35
CA SER A 87 -5.14 13.92 -7.66
C SER A 87 -5.42 14.17 -9.15
N GLU A 88 -4.69 13.52 -10.06
CA GLU A 88 -4.77 13.82 -11.50
C GLU A 88 -5.33 12.64 -12.29
N ASN A 89 -6.41 12.87 -13.05
CA ASN A 89 -6.88 11.97 -14.13
C ASN A 89 -5.86 11.85 -15.29
N LYS A 90 -4.65 12.39 -15.13
CA LYS A 90 -3.52 12.26 -16.04
C LYS A 90 -2.45 11.46 -15.32
N VAL A 91 -2.04 10.36 -15.93
CA VAL A 91 -0.88 9.58 -15.48
C VAL A 91 0.36 10.46 -15.66
N ASN A 92 0.78 11.17 -14.61
CA ASN A 92 2.08 11.81 -14.61
C ASN A 92 3.14 10.68 -14.64
N PRO A 93 3.98 10.58 -15.69
CA PRO A 93 4.94 9.49 -15.81
C PRO A 93 5.90 9.40 -14.62
N GLN A 94 6.18 10.52 -13.96
CA GLN A 94 7.04 10.58 -12.77
C GLN A 94 6.46 9.85 -11.57
N CYS A 95 5.14 9.61 -11.52
CA CYS A 95 4.50 8.87 -10.45
C CYS A 95 4.91 7.39 -10.37
N ASN A 96 5.48 6.86 -11.46
CA ASN A 96 6.08 5.53 -11.51
C ASN A 96 7.57 5.53 -11.16
N ASN A 97 8.14 6.68 -10.80
CA ASN A 97 9.53 6.80 -10.38
C ASN A 97 9.64 6.77 -8.84
N THR A 98 10.37 5.79 -8.32
CA THR A 98 10.59 5.60 -6.87
C THR A 98 11.35 6.74 -6.21
N ASP A 99 12.12 7.51 -6.98
CA ASP A 99 12.90 8.64 -6.49
C ASP A 99 12.06 9.91 -6.41
N TYR A 100 10.93 9.95 -7.12
CA TYR A 100 9.99 11.06 -7.14
C TYR A 100 8.84 10.88 -6.14
N ALA A 101 8.31 9.66 -6.01
CA ALA A 101 7.21 9.36 -5.11
C ALA A 101 7.36 7.95 -4.49
N TYR A 102 6.70 7.72 -3.36
CA TYR A 102 6.50 6.36 -2.88
C TYR A 102 5.62 5.60 -3.87
N ILE A 103 6.21 4.68 -4.64
CA ILE A 103 5.47 3.76 -5.51
C ILE A 103 4.64 2.84 -4.64
N ASP A 104 3.32 2.95 -4.80
CA ASP A 104 2.32 2.19 -4.07
C ASP A 104 2.11 0.80 -4.66
N SER A 105 3.17 -0.01 -4.73
CA SER A 105 3.00 -1.37 -5.25
C SER A 105 2.39 -2.32 -4.21
N ASN A 106 2.37 -1.96 -2.91
CA ASN A 106 1.95 -2.88 -1.83
C ASN A 106 1.39 -2.23 -0.55
N LEU A 107 1.27 -0.91 -0.48
CA LEU A 107 1.16 -0.22 0.81
C LEU A 107 -0.20 0.36 1.11
N HIS A 108 -0.99 0.59 0.07
CA HIS A 108 -2.18 1.43 0.14
C HIS A 108 -1.93 2.75 0.90
N LEU A 109 -0.69 3.26 0.85
CA LEU A 109 -0.31 4.49 1.55
C LEU A 109 -1.09 5.67 1.00
N LYS A 110 -1.37 5.64 -0.31
CA LYS A 110 -2.23 6.60 -0.96
C LYS A 110 -3.63 6.60 -0.34
N GLU A 111 -4.21 5.43 -0.06
CA GLU A 111 -5.52 5.29 0.59
C GLU A 111 -5.47 5.82 2.03
N VAL A 112 -4.42 5.48 2.79
CA VAL A 112 -4.26 6.01 4.16
C VAL A 112 -4.27 7.54 4.15
N PHE A 113 -3.42 8.16 3.32
CA PHE A 113 -3.37 9.62 3.25
C PHE A 113 -4.67 10.23 2.72
N HIS A 114 -5.31 9.59 1.74
CA HIS A 114 -6.59 10.01 1.22
C HIS A 114 -7.68 9.98 2.30
N TYR A 115 -7.81 8.90 3.07
CA TYR A 115 -8.79 8.80 4.15
C TYR A 115 -8.54 9.80 5.28
N LEU A 116 -7.28 10.12 5.57
CA LEU A 116 -6.96 11.20 6.52
C LEU A 116 -7.51 12.54 6.02
N ILE A 117 -7.31 12.87 4.75
CA ILE A 117 -7.84 14.11 4.16
C ILE A 117 -9.38 14.08 4.13
N MET A 118 -9.98 12.96 3.69
CA MET A 118 -11.44 12.80 3.64
C MET A 118 -12.10 12.92 5.01
N SER A 119 -11.38 12.68 6.11
CA SER A 119 -11.90 12.90 7.45
C SER A 119 -12.40 14.33 7.64
N LEU A 120 -11.72 15.33 7.02
CA LEU A 120 -12.15 16.73 7.03
C LEU A 120 -13.47 16.93 6.28
N HIS A 121 -13.69 16.20 5.20
CA HIS A 121 -14.94 16.30 4.44
C HIS A 121 -16.10 15.63 5.20
N ILE A 122 -15.92 14.38 5.62
CA ILE A 122 -16.98 13.48 6.10
C ILE A 122 -17.44 13.82 7.52
N LYS A 123 -16.54 14.31 8.38
CA LYS A 123 -16.85 14.57 9.80
C LYS A 123 -17.19 16.03 10.04
N ASN A 124 -18.05 16.28 11.02
CA ASN A 124 -18.65 17.60 11.22
C ASN A 124 -17.92 18.41 12.30
N THR A 125 -17.47 17.73 13.35
CA THR A 125 -16.77 18.38 14.47
C THR A 125 -15.27 18.06 14.48
N ASN A 126 -14.48 18.95 15.08
CA ASN A 126 -13.04 18.70 15.25
C ASN A 126 -12.73 17.43 16.04
N GLU A 127 -13.57 17.08 17.03
CA GLU A 127 -13.42 15.86 17.82
C GLU A 127 -13.64 14.61 16.96
N GLU A 128 -14.67 14.62 16.12
CA GLU A 128 -14.95 13.52 15.19
C GLU A 128 -13.86 13.39 14.12
N ILE A 129 -13.37 14.51 13.56
CA ILE A 129 -12.24 14.51 12.61
C ILE A 129 -11.02 13.87 13.29
N PHE A 130 -10.70 14.29 14.51
CA PHE A 130 -9.59 13.76 15.29
C PHE A 130 -9.72 12.25 15.52
N LYS A 131 -10.87 11.79 16.02
CA LYS A 131 -11.12 10.38 16.32
C LYS A 131 -11.00 9.53 15.06
N ASN A 132 -11.61 9.98 13.96
CA ASN A 132 -11.55 9.27 12.69
C ASN A 132 -10.12 9.17 12.14
N MET A 133 -9.35 10.27 12.17
CA MET A 133 -7.93 10.24 11.79
C MET A 133 -7.12 9.28 12.69
N GLN A 134 -7.38 9.28 13.99
CA GLN A 134 -6.72 8.36 14.93
C GLN A 134 -7.03 6.90 14.58
N ASP A 135 -8.29 6.56 14.32
CA ASP A 135 -8.72 5.20 13.96
C ASP A 135 -8.09 4.73 12.64
N ILE A 136 -8.02 5.62 11.64
CA ILE A 136 -7.33 5.36 10.37
C ILE A 136 -5.85 5.05 10.60
N LEU A 137 -5.15 5.87 11.40
CA LEU A 137 -3.72 5.67 11.68
C LEU A 137 -3.46 4.39 12.47
N LEU A 138 -4.30 4.06 13.46
CA LEU A 138 -4.18 2.83 14.23
C LEU A 138 -4.43 1.59 13.37
N SER A 139 -5.42 1.66 12.47
CA SER A 139 -5.70 0.59 11.51
C SER A 139 -4.53 0.41 10.52
N ALA A 140 -4.04 1.53 9.97
CA ALA A 140 -2.87 1.55 9.09
C ALA A 140 -1.63 0.98 9.78
N LYS A 141 -1.42 1.30 11.07
CA LYS A 141 -0.31 0.74 11.86
C LYS A 141 -0.34 -0.80 11.91
N GLY A 142 -1.53 -1.40 12.08
CA GLY A 142 -1.67 -2.87 12.05
C GLY A 142 -1.24 -3.47 10.72
N TYR A 143 -1.67 -2.86 9.61
CA TYR A 143 -1.29 -3.26 8.26
C TYR A 143 0.21 -3.05 7.99
N LEU A 144 0.73 -1.87 8.31
CA LEU A 144 2.14 -1.49 8.15
C LEU A 144 3.06 -2.40 8.94
N ASN A 145 2.70 -2.77 10.18
CA ASN A 145 3.46 -3.74 10.95
C ASN A 145 3.57 -5.09 10.23
N ALA A 146 2.49 -5.53 9.56
CA ALA A 146 2.55 -6.76 8.80
C ALA A 146 3.50 -6.66 7.60
N LEU A 147 3.45 -5.53 6.90
CA LEU A 147 4.34 -5.23 5.78
C LEU A 147 5.81 -5.11 6.20
N ILE A 148 6.12 -4.29 7.22
CA ILE A 148 7.46 -4.11 7.76
C ILE A 148 8.06 -5.48 8.09
N LYS A 149 7.31 -6.32 8.81
CA LYS A 149 7.76 -7.67 9.14
C LYS A 149 7.98 -8.53 7.90
N SER A 150 7.09 -8.47 6.91
CA SER A 150 7.31 -9.20 5.64
C SER A 150 8.57 -8.74 4.91
N PHE A 151 8.88 -7.44 4.93
CA PHE A 151 10.08 -6.88 4.35
C PHE A 151 11.34 -7.31 5.10
N GLU A 152 11.33 -7.28 6.44
CA GLU A 152 12.42 -7.78 7.28
C GLU A 152 12.71 -9.27 7.00
N TYR A 153 11.68 -10.11 6.96
CA TYR A 153 11.84 -11.53 6.64
C TYR A 153 12.37 -11.74 5.21
N GLU A 154 11.84 -10.99 4.23
CA GLU A 154 12.35 -11.05 2.85
C GLU A 154 13.83 -10.64 2.78
N LYS A 155 14.23 -9.57 3.46
CA LYS A 155 15.63 -9.10 3.47
C LYS A 155 16.60 -10.18 3.96
N ILE A 156 16.17 -10.99 4.94
CA ILE A 156 16.96 -12.11 5.48
C ILE A 156 16.91 -13.34 4.57
N LEU A 157 15.74 -13.64 3.99
CA LEU A 157 15.52 -14.84 3.18
C LEU A 157 16.11 -14.71 1.77
N ARG A 158 15.88 -13.58 1.09
CA ARG A 158 16.15 -13.39 -0.34
C ARG A 158 17.60 -13.66 -0.76
N PRO A 159 18.64 -13.33 0.04
CA PRO A 159 20.02 -13.71 -0.29
C PRO A 159 20.27 -15.23 -0.33
N LYS A 160 19.49 -16.01 0.41
CA LYS A 160 19.61 -17.48 0.52
C LYS A 160 18.85 -18.24 -0.58
N LEU A 161 18.10 -17.52 -1.42
CA LEU A 161 17.28 -18.10 -2.49
C LEU A 161 18.08 -18.21 -3.79
N ASN A 162 17.86 -19.31 -4.51
CA ASN A 162 18.33 -19.44 -5.89
C ASN A 162 17.52 -18.55 -6.86
N TYR A 163 17.91 -18.53 -8.15
CA TYR A 163 17.22 -17.71 -9.15
C TYR A 163 15.72 -18.03 -9.26
N ASN A 164 15.36 -19.31 -9.39
CA ASN A 164 13.97 -19.76 -9.54
C ASN A 164 13.12 -19.36 -8.33
N GLN A 165 13.65 -19.57 -7.12
CA GLN A 165 12.99 -19.21 -5.87
C GLN A 165 12.79 -17.69 -5.74
N LYS A 166 13.74 -16.87 -6.21
CA LYS A 166 13.57 -15.41 -6.26
C LYS A 166 12.44 -15.01 -7.19
N GLN A 167 12.30 -15.67 -8.34
CA GLN A 167 11.19 -15.45 -9.27
C GLN A 167 9.85 -15.92 -8.67
N GLY A 168 9.83 -17.09 -8.04
CA GLY A 168 8.68 -17.58 -7.29
C GLY A 168 8.25 -16.60 -6.18
N LEU A 169 9.21 -16.01 -5.46
CA LEU A 169 8.94 -15.01 -4.43
C LEU A 169 8.36 -13.73 -5.02
N ASN A 170 8.92 -13.23 -6.12
CA ASN A 170 8.38 -12.05 -6.81
C ASN A 170 6.94 -12.27 -7.25
N PHE A 171 6.61 -13.47 -7.74
CA PHE A 171 5.26 -13.81 -8.15
C PHE A 171 4.33 -13.98 -6.94
N LEU A 172 4.78 -14.64 -5.86
CA LEU A 172 4.03 -14.78 -4.62
C LEU A 172 3.67 -13.42 -4.01
N LYS A 173 4.60 -12.45 -4.05
CA LYS A 173 4.36 -11.06 -3.61
C LYS A 173 3.26 -10.37 -4.40
N GLN A 174 3.11 -10.69 -5.68
CA GLN A 174 2.02 -10.15 -6.51
C GLN A 174 0.68 -10.84 -6.23
N ALA A 175 0.69 -12.05 -5.68
CA ALA A 175 -0.51 -12.82 -5.40
C ALA A 175 -1.07 -12.55 -4.00
N LEU A 176 -0.23 -12.24 -3.02
CA LEU A 176 -0.60 -12.19 -1.60
C LEU A 176 -0.67 -10.79 -1.01
N SER A 177 -1.59 -10.61 -0.06
CA SER A 177 -1.56 -9.47 0.85
C SER A 177 -0.31 -9.50 1.74
N ALA A 178 0.13 -8.34 2.23
CA ALA A 178 1.26 -8.23 3.16
C ALA A 178 1.11 -9.12 4.41
N HIS A 179 -0.12 -9.27 4.90
CA HIS A 179 -0.44 -10.14 6.04
C HIS A 179 -0.18 -11.62 5.73
N ASN A 180 -0.65 -12.12 4.59
CA ASN A 180 -0.46 -13.51 4.20
C ASN A 180 0.99 -13.78 3.78
N LEU A 181 1.62 -12.82 3.09
CA LEU A 181 3.04 -12.88 2.78
C LEU A 181 3.88 -13.01 4.07
N LYS A 182 3.62 -12.18 5.09
CA LYS A 182 4.26 -12.31 6.41
C LYS A 182 4.07 -13.70 7.01
N LYS A 183 2.88 -14.29 6.91
CA LYS A 183 2.62 -15.66 7.43
C LYS A 183 3.53 -16.68 6.72
N VAL A 184 3.63 -16.61 5.40
CA VAL A 184 4.52 -17.51 4.63
C VAL A 184 5.97 -17.29 5.03
N LEU A 185 6.45 -16.04 5.00
CA LEU A 185 7.85 -15.71 5.24
C LEU A 185 8.32 -15.94 6.69
N ARG A 186 7.39 -16.10 7.65
CA ARG A 186 7.69 -16.51 9.03
C ARG A 186 7.82 -18.04 9.19
N SER A 187 7.59 -18.82 8.14
CA SER A 187 7.64 -20.28 8.21
C SER A 187 9.07 -20.81 8.16
N ASN A 188 9.24 -22.12 8.35
CA ASN A 188 10.54 -22.77 8.20
C ASN A 188 11.12 -22.54 6.78
N GLU A 189 12.42 -22.27 6.69
CA GLU A 189 13.10 -21.89 5.45
C GLU A 189 12.93 -22.93 4.33
N ASP A 190 13.01 -24.23 4.63
CA ASP A 190 12.86 -25.30 3.64
C ASP A 190 11.42 -25.38 3.12
N LYS A 191 10.43 -25.16 3.99
CA LYS A 191 9.02 -25.06 3.58
C LYS A 191 8.79 -23.85 2.68
N ILE A 192 9.42 -22.71 2.99
CA ILE A 192 9.34 -21.54 2.12
C ILE A 192 9.95 -21.85 0.76
N LYS A 193 11.16 -22.42 0.71
CA LYS A 193 11.82 -22.80 -0.54
C LYS A 193 10.94 -23.73 -1.38
N ALA A 194 10.35 -24.76 -0.79
CA ALA A 194 9.44 -25.67 -1.48
C ALA A 194 8.21 -24.95 -2.08
N VAL A 195 7.60 -24.02 -1.35
CA VAL A 195 6.51 -23.17 -1.88
C VAL A 195 7.01 -22.34 -3.06
N LEU A 196 8.18 -21.69 -2.93
CA LEU A 196 8.72 -20.81 -3.98
C LEU A 196 9.10 -21.59 -5.25
N ASP A 197 9.66 -22.79 -5.12
CA ASP A 197 9.95 -23.66 -6.25
C ASP A 197 8.67 -24.09 -6.97
N HIS A 198 7.63 -24.47 -6.22
CA HIS A 198 6.31 -24.77 -6.78
C HIS A 198 5.71 -23.57 -7.51
N MET A 199 5.71 -22.39 -6.88
CA MET A 199 5.23 -21.14 -7.48
C MET A 199 5.92 -20.82 -8.81
N TYR A 200 7.25 -20.98 -8.86
CA TYR A 200 8.02 -20.77 -10.08
C TYR A 200 7.61 -21.75 -11.18
N ASN A 201 7.59 -23.04 -10.87
CA ASN A 201 7.26 -24.09 -11.83
C ASN A 201 5.85 -23.91 -12.42
N GLU A 202 4.85 -23.65 -11.58
CA GLU A 202 3.48 -23.40 -12.03
C GLU A 202 3.34 -22.11 -12.85
N MET A 203 4.06 -21.05 -12.48
CA MET A 203 4.06 -19.79 -13.24
C MET A 203 4.71 -19.97 -14.62
N THR A 204 5.80 -20.75 -14.73
CA THR A 204 6.50 -20.93 -16.01
C THR A 204 5.68 -21.66 -17.07
N LYS A 205 4.66 -22.44 -16.67
CA LYS A 205 3.73 -23.09 -17.60
C LYS A 205 2.88 -22.09 -18.38
N CYS A 206 2.80 -20.83 -17.94
CA CYS A 206 1.88 -19.85 -18.50
C CYS A 206 2.34 -19.23 -19.83
N ASN A 207 3.61 -19.26 -20.24
CA ASN A 207 4.07 -18.86 -21.60
C ASN A 207 3.34 -17.65 -22.28
N GLY A 208 2.98 -16.59 -21.55
CA GLY A 208 2.25 -15.42 -22.08
C GLY A 208 0.72 -15.45 -21.90
N ASP A 209 0.17 -16.52 -21.36
CA ASP A 209 -1.22 -16.66 -20.92
C ASP A 209 -1.46 -15.90 -19.60
N ASP A 210 -1.69 -14.58 -19.74
CA ASP A 210 -1.95 -13.70 -18.62
C ASP A 210 -3.27 -14.02 -17.89
N VAL A 211 -4.26 -14.59 -18.60
CA VAL A 211 -5.55 -14.95 -18.02
C VAL A 211 -5.36 -16.07 -17.00
N ASN A 212 -4.78 -17.19 -17.40
CA ASN A 212 -4.55 -18.31 -16.48
C ASN A 212 -3.51 -17.97 -15.40
N LYS A 213 -2.53 -17.12 -15.72
CA LYS A 213 -1.57 -16.61 -14.72
C LYS A 213 -2.25 -15.78 -13.63
N ASN A 214 -3.22 -14.94 -13.97
CA ASN A 214 -4.01 -14.18 -13.00
C ASN A 214 -4.99 -15.06 -12.21
N THR A 215 -5.56 -16.10 -12.84
CA THR A 215 -6.32 -17.14 -12.15
C THR A 215 -5.45 -17.88 -11.13
N PHE A 216 -4.22 -18.24 -11.48
CA PHE A 216 -3.28 -18.87 -10.58
C PHE A 216 -2.96 -17.98 -9.36
N LYS A 217 -2.68 -16.68 -9.56
CA LYS A 217 -2.54 -15.72 -8.45
C LYS A 217 -3.75 -15.71 -7.52
N SER A 218 -4.95 -15.73 -8.09
CA SER A 218 -6.20 -15.73 -7.32
C SER A 218 -6.36 -17.01 -6.49
N ASN A 219 -5.99 -18.17 -7.03
CA ASN A 219 -6.01 -19.45 -6.32
C ASN A 219 -4.99 -19.48 -5.16
N VAL A 220 -3.78 -18.95 -5.40
CA VAL A 220 -2.76 -18.78 -4.37
C VAL A 220 -3.28 -17.89 -3.24
N ASN A 221 -3.88 -16.73 -3.57
CA ASN A 221 -4.45 -15.84 -2.56
C ASN A 221 -5.57 -16.52 -1.75
N ARG A 222 -6.49 -17.22 -2.43
CA ARG A 222 -7.61 -17.93 -1.78
C ARG A 222 -7.09 -18.96 -0.78
N TYR A 223 -6.12 -19.77 -1.18
CA TYR A 223 -5.52 -20.78 -0.32
C TYR A 223 -4.95 -20.17 0.96
N PHE A 224 -4.20 -19.08 0.85
CA PHE A 224 -3.59 -18.42 2.02
C PHE A 224 -4.58 -17.65 2.91
N ASN A 225 -5.74 -17.27 2.37
CA ASN A 225 -6.83 -16.71 3.18
C ASN A 225 -7.51 -17.76 4.07
N THR A 226 -7.52 -19.03 3.64
CA THR A 226 -8.13 -20.14 4.40
C THR A 226 -7.11 -20.96 5.19
N LEU A 227 -5.82 -20.61 5.12
CA LEU A 227 -4.72 -21.39 5.70
C LEU A 227 -4.72 -21.36 7.24
N ASN A 228 -4.77 -22.53 7.86
CA ASN A 228 -4.44 -22.73 9.28
C ASN A 228 -3.01 -23.32 9.46
N HIS A 229 -2.48 -23.30 10.70
CA HIS A 229 -1.04 -23.28 11.00
C HIS A 229 -0.14 -24.40 10.42
N ASN A 230 -0.68 -25.50 9.85
CA ASN A 230 0.09 -26.62 9.31
C ASN A 230 -0.21 -26.96 7.85
N GLN A 231 -0.96 -26.12 7.11
CA GLN A 231 -1.40 -26.48 5.76
C GLN A 231 -0.35 -26.27 4.67
N LEU A 232 0.72 -25.49 4.90
CA LEU A 232 1.76 -25.18 3.90
C LEU A 232 2.31 -26.41 3.16
N ASP A 233 2.42 -27.56 3.84
CA ASP A 233 2.92 -28.79 3.24
C ASP A 233 2.00 -29.32 2.12
N LYS A 234 0.70 -28.96 2.17
CA LYS A 234 -0.32 -29.30 1.16
C LYS A 234 -0.41 -28.28 0.03
N PHE A 235 0.35 -27.18 0.09
CA PHE A 235 0.24 -26.09 -0.88
C PHE A 235 0.45 -26.57 -2.31
N LYS A 236 1.52 -27.35 -2.53
CA LYS A 236 1.88 -27.84 -3.87
C LYS A 236 0.77 -28.70 -4.49
N ASP A 237 0.08 -29.48 -3.66
CA ASP A 237 -0.92 -30.44 -4.10
C ASP A 237 -2.27 -29.78 -4.37
N GLN A 238 -2.55 -28.65 -3.71
CA GLN A 238 -3.85 -27.98 -3.76
C GLN A 238 -3.88 -26.75 -4.67
N VAL A 239 -2.72 -26.18 -5.00
CA VAL A 239 -2.64 -24.91 -5.72
C VAL A 239 -1.82 -25.10 -6.99
N ILE A 240 -2.49 -25.57 -8.04
CA ILE A 240 -1.88 -25.86 -9.35
C ILE A 240 -2.39 -24.83 -10.37
N SER A 241 -1.54 -24.48 -11.33
CA SER A 241 -1.92 -23.59 -12.42
C SER A 241 -2.69 -24.37 -13.50
N THR A 242 -3.72 -23.73 -14.06
CA THR A 242 -4.41 -24.21 -15.28
C THR A 242 -3.66 -23.82 -16.55
N CYS A 243 -2.54 -23.10 -16.44
CA CYS A 243 -1.67 -22.80 -17.56
C CYS A 243 -1.13 -24.07 -18.24
N GLY A 244 -1.04 -24.06 -19.57
CA GLY A 244 -0.55 -25.19 -20.36
C GLY A 244 -1.58 -26.29 -20.63
N PHE A 245 -2.80 -26.20 -20.07
CA PHE A 245 -3.90 -27.13 -20.38
C PHE A 245 -4.69 -26.74 -21.65
N GLY A 246 -4.37 -25.61 -22.30
CA GLY A 246 -5.06 -25.08 -23.49
C GLY A 246 -4.30 -25.20 -24.83
N ASN A 247 -3.14 -25.86 -24.87
CA ASN A 247 -2.39 -26.09 -26.12
C ASN A 247 -2.37 -27.59 -26.48
N LYS A 248 -3.54 -28.17 -26.70
CA LYS A 248 -3.70 -29.41 -27.45
C LYS A 248 -4.78 -29.22 -28.51
#